data_AF-A0A972F654-F1
#
_entry.id   AF-A0A972F654-F1
#
_cell.length_a   1.000
_cell.length_b   1.000
_cell.length_c   1.000
_cell.angle_alpha   90.00
_cell.angle_beta   90.00
_cell.angle_gamma   90.00
#
_symmetry.space_group_name_H-M   'P 1'
#
loop_
_entity.id
_entity.type
_entity.pdbx_description
1 polymer ?
#
loop_
_entity_poly.entity_id
_entity_poly.type
_entity_poly.pdbx_seq_one_letter_code
_entity_poly.pdbx_strand_id
1 'polypeptide(L)'
;MAKVNLYDLNSNKIEDSKLREDFRTAKKFGPISVGKLAVYYRDGLKRKALRLTEIDHVFTRTHRVRTHVCCGMLDFFIFSLVLNKGGEELAEIKTESERHVNLATEEILQLRAEIKSSHSKEQSQASLFVT
;
A
#
# COMPACT_ATOMS: atom_id res chain seq x y z
N MET A 1 22.17 -9.77 -7.20
CA MET A 1 21.10 -9.01 -6.52
C MET A 1 20.64 -9.77 -5.28
N ALA A 2 20.49 -9.11 -4.13
CA ALA A 2 20.09 -9.77 -2.88
C ALA A 2 18.65 -10.33 -2.95
N LYS A 3 18.43 -11.50 -2.37
CA LYS A 3 17.11 -12.14 -2.26
C LYS A 3 16.22 -11.30 -1.33
N VAL A 4 15.07 -10.85 -1.84
CA VAL A 4 14.07 -10.14 -1.03
C VAL A 4 12.99 -11.13 -0.62
N ASN A 5 12.79 -11.26 0.69
CA ASN A 5 11.66 -11.99 1.25
C ASN A 5 10.49 -11.02 1.45
N LEU A 6 9.32 -11.41 0.94
CA LEU A 6 8.05 -10.71 1.12
C LEU A 6 7.16 -11.57 2.02
N TYR A 7 6.29 -10.92 2.78
CA TYR A 7 5.41 -11.56 3.74
C TYR A 7 3.98 -11.03 3.60
N ASP A 8 2.99 -11.88 3.88
CA ASP A 8 1.59 -11.45 3.99
C ASP A 8 1.31 -10.74 5.33
N LEU A 9 0.07 -10.28 5.54
CA LEU A 9 -0.36 -9.65 6.79
C LEU A 9 -0.17 -10.58 8.00
N ASN A 10 -0.46 -11.88 7.82
CA ASN A 10 -0.26 -12.94 8.82
C ASN A 10 1.19 -13.36 9.00
N SER A 11 2.14 -12.63 8.39
CA SER A 11 3.56 -12.84 8.61
C SER A 11 4.11 -14.13 7.99
N ASN A 12 3.34 -14.80 7.12
CA ASN A 12 3.77 -15.93 6.31
C ASN A 12 4.59 -15.46 5.12
N LYS A 13 5.59 -16.25 4.74
CA LYS A 13 6.46 -15.92 3.61
C LYS A 13 5.73 -16.15 2.29
N ILE A 14 5.80 -15.18 1.40
CA ILE A 14 5.23 -15.25 0.05
C ILE A 14 6.27 -15.81 -0.91
N GLU A 15 5.90 -16.90 -1.60
CA GLU A 15 6.75 -17.55 -2.61
C GLU A 15 6.53 -17.06 -4.05
N ASP A 16 5.54 -16.20 -4.27
CA ASP A 16 5.20 -15.61 -5.57
C ASP A 16 6.35 -14.77 -6.15
N SER A 17 6.90 -15.20 -7.29
CA SER A 17 7.96 -14.48 -8.02
C SER A 17 7.47 -13.17 -8.63
N LYS A 18 6.20 -13.09 -9.07
CA LYS A 18 5.65 -11.89 -9.69
C LYS A 18 5.60 -10.73 -8.71
N LEU A 19 5.23 -10.99 -7.45
CA LEU A 19 5.26 -9.97 -6.40
C LEU A 19 6.69 -9.50 -6.08
N ARG A 20 7.71 -10.36 -6.21
CA ARG A 20 9.10 -9.94 -6.01
C ARG A 20 9.60 -9.05 -7.13
N GLU A 21 9.18 -9.32 -8.36
CA GLU A 21 9.50 -8.48 -9.52
C GLU A 21 8.77 -7.14 -9.45
N ASP A 22 7.48 -7.18 -9.12
CA ASP A 22 6.66 -5.98 -8.92
C ASP A 22 7.22 -5.11 -7.78
N PHE A 23 7.67 -5.70 -6.68
CA PHE A 23 8.37 -4.96 -5.62
C PHE A 23 9.65 -4.26 -6.11
N ARG A 24 10.41 -4.90 -6.99
CA ARG A 24 11.69 -4.33 -7.49
C ARG A 24 11.46 -3.12 -8.37
N THR A 25 10.35 -3.08 -9.09
CA THR A 25 9.97 -1.98 -10.00
C THR A 25 8.97 -1.01 -9.37
N ALA A 26 8.52 -1.27 -8.14
CA ALA A 26 7.57 -0.43 -7.41
C ALA A 26 8.10 1.00 -7.22
N LYS A 27 7.19 1.96 -7.39
CA LYS A 27 7.44 3.38 -7.15
C LYS A 27 7.51 3.63 -5.64
N LYS A 28 8.51 4.40 -5.19
CA LYS A 28 8.77 4.61 -3.75
C LYS A 28 8.31 5.99 -3.29
N PHE A 29 7.64 5.99 -2.15
CA PHE A 29 7.14 7.17 -1.44
C PHE A 29 7.52 7.01 0.05
N GLY A 30 8.76 7.34 0.39
CA GLY A 30 9.30 7.11 1.73
C GLY A 30 9.21 5.63 2.15
N PRO A 31 8.51 5.28 3.24
CA PRO A 31 8.38 3.90 3.70
C PRO A 31 7.40 3.04 2.88
N ILE A 32 6.65 3.67 1.97
CA ILE A 32 5.65 3.01 1.13
C ILE A 32 6.26 2.76 -0.24
N SER A 33 6.10 1.55 -0.79
CA SER A 33 6.38 1.26 -2.19
C SER A 33 5.11 0.74 -2.85
N VAL A 34 4.72 1.32 -3.99
CA VAL A 34 3.50 0.94 -4.72
C VAL A 34 3.91 0.32 -6.05
N GLY A 35 3.65 -0.98 -6.19
CA GLY A 35 3.79 -1.68 -7.46
C GLY A 35 2.44 -1.81 -8.17
N LYS A 36 2.46 -2.40 -9.36
CA LYS A 36 1.25 -2.65 -10.17
C LYS A 36 0.38 -3.74 -9.57
N LEU A 37 0.94 -4.61 -8.72
CA LEU A 37 0.21 -5.73 -8.12
C LEU A 37 -0.10 -5.52 -6.63
N ALA A 38 0.80 -4.85 -5.90
CA ALA A 38 0.68 -4.72 -4.45
C ALA A 38 1.29 -3.42 -3.90
N VAL A 39 0.84 -3.07 -2.70
CA VAL A 39 1.50 -2.10 -1.82
C VAL A 39 2.48 -2.85 -0.93
N TYR A 40 3.68 -2.32 -0.81
CA TYR A 40 4.76 -2.88 -0.01
C TYR A 40 5.22 -1.88 1.04
N TYR A 41 5.46 -2.38 2.25
CA TYR A 41 5.92 -1.58 3.37
C TYR A 41 6.69 -2.44 4.35
N ARG A 42 7.38 -1.81 5.29
CA ARG A 42 8.01 -2.52 6.41
C ARG A 42 7.09 -2.54 7.61
N ASP A 43 6.98 -3.71 8.21
CA ASP A 43 6.38 -3.94 9.50
C ASP A 43 7.40 -4.69 10.36
N GLY A 44 7.99 -3.98 11.31
CA GLY A 44 9.21 -4.40 12.01
C GLY A 44 10.32 -4.79 11.02
N LEU A 45 10.80 -6.03 11.13
CA LEU A 45 11.86 -6.58 10.26
C LEU A 45 11.33 -7.17 8.94
N LYS A 46 10.01 -7.30 8.79
CA LYS A 46 9.39 -7.94 7.63
C LYS A 46 9.00 -6.89 6.59
N ARG A 47 9.15 -7.25 5.31
CA ARG A 47 8.59 -6.50 4.19
C ARG A 47 7.24 -7.12 3.84
N LYS A 48 6.16 -6.41 4.15
CA LYS A 48 4.80 -6.82 3.87
C LYS A 48 4.47 -6.53 2.41
N ALA A 49 3.65 -7.38 1.81
CA ALA A 49 3.04 -7.18 0.51
C ALA A 49 1.53 -7.35 0.67
N LEU A 50 0.76 -6.30 0.35
CA LEU A 50 -0.69 -6.32 0.35
C LEU A 50 -1.19 -6.08 -1.07
N ARG A 51 -1.91 -7.05 -1.67
CA ARG A 51 -2.32 -6.94 -3.07
C ARG A 51 -3.34 -5.82 -3.24
N LEU A 52 -3.27 -5.11 -4.37
CA LEU A 52 -4.22 -4.04 -4.69
C LEU A 52 -5.67 -4.53 -4.78
N THR A 53 -5.86 -5.80 -5.15
CA THR A 53 -7.16 -6.50 -5.19
C THR A 53 -7.75 -6.76 -3.80
N GLU A 54 -6.94 -6.69 -2.75
CA GLU A 54 -7.38 -6.88 -1.37
C GLU A 54 -7.70 -5.55 -0.68
N ILE A 55 -7.47 -4.42 -1.33
CA ILE A 55 -7.72 -3.09 -0.77
C ILE A 55 -9.04 -2.59 -1.37
N ASP A 56 -9.98 -2.20 -0.51
CA ASP A 56 -11.25 -1.57 -0.90
C ASP A 56 -11.17 -0.05 -0.81
N HIS A 57 -10.57 0.46 0.27
CA HIS A 57 -10.42 1.88 0.54
C HIS A 57 -9.01 2.20 1.01
N VAL A 58 -8.56 3.40 0.66
CA VAL A 58 -7.29 3.97 1.09
C VAL A 58 -7.54 5.42 1.50
N PHE A 59 -6.97 5.84 2.63
CA PHE A 59 -7.07 7.21 3.10
C PHE A 59 -5.87 7.59 3.97
N THR A 60 -5.68 8.90 4.12
CA THR A 60 -4.66 9.47 5.00
C THR A 60 -5.25 9.74 6.39
N ARG A 61 -4.51 9.39 7.44
CA ARG A 61 -4.80 9.78 8.81
C ARG A 61 -3.65 10.64 9.35
N THR A 62 -3.97 11.73 10.03
CA THR A 62 -2.96 12.65 10.60
C THR A 62 -3.05 12.64 12.11
N HIS A 63 -1.92 12.43 12.77
CA HIS A 63 -1.78 12.48 14.22
C HIS A 63 -0.87 13.62 14.63
N ARG A 64 -1.37 14.50 15.49
CA ARG A 64 -0.55 15.49 16.18
C ARG A 64 0.07 14.84 17.42
N VAL A 65 1.39 14.86 17.50
CA VAL A 65 2.17 14.37 18.63
C VAL A 65 2.79 15.56 19.33
N ARG A 66 2.38 15.81 20.57
CA ARG A 66 2.90 16.90 21.38
C ARG A 66 4.04 16.39 22.26
N THR A 67 5.22 16.98 22.12
CA THR A 67 6.45 16.51 22.75
C THR A 67 7.11 17.62 23.57
N HIS A 68 7.52 17.28 24.80
CA HIS A 68 8.38 18.14 25.61
C HIS A 68 9.80 18.15 25.04
N VAL A 69 10.33 19.35 24.83
CA VAL A 69 11.71 19.62 24.41
C VAL A 69 12.40 20.48 25.46
N CYS A 70 13.73 20.60 25.40
CA CYS A 70 14.54 21.30 26.41
C CYS A 70 14.11 22.75 26.67
N CYS A 71 13.40 23.39 25.74
CA CYS A 71 12.95 24.78 25.79
C CYS A 71 11.42 24.95 25.69
N GLY A 72 10.63 23.88 25.90
CA GLY A 72 9.17 23.99 25.95
C GLY A 72 8.43 22.80 25.34
N MET A 73 7.38 23.10 24.59
CA MET A 73 6.53 22.12 23.92
C MET A 73 6.61 22.33 22.40
N LEU A 74 6.77 21.23 21.66
CA LEU A 74 6.69 21.22 20.20
C LEU A 74 5.57 20.27 19.75
N ASP A 75 4.89 20.63 18.66
CA ASP A 75 3.96 19.74 17.97
C ASP A 75 4.64 19.16 16.72
N PHE A 76 4.66 17.83 16.64
CA PHE A 76 5.02 17.08 15.44
C PHE A 76 3.77 16.48 14.82
N PHE A 77 3.83 16.21 13.51
CA PHE A 77 2.77 15.51 12.81
C PHE A 77 3.29 14.19 12.27
N ILE A 78 2.55 13.12 12.55
CA ILE A 78 2.74 11.81 11.94
C ILE A 78 1.57 11.57 11.00
N PHE A 79 1.90 11.24 9.75
CA PHE A 79 0.94 10.92 8.71
C PHE A 79 0.94 9.41 8.50
N SER A 80 -0.25 8.84 8.36
CA SER A 80 -0.46 7.43 8.11
C SER A 80 -1.18 7.23 6.79
N LEU A 81 -0.68 6.31 5.96
CA LEU A 81 -1.46 5.70 4.88
C LEU A 81 -2.23 4.51 5.48
N VAL A 82 -3.55 4.52 5.40
CA VAL A 82 -4.41 3.47 5.94
C VAL A 82 -5.04 2.70 4.79
N LEU A 83 -4.91 1.36 4.83
CA LEU A 83 -5.43 0.44 3.81
C LEU A 83 -6.53 -0.41 4.44
N ASN A 84 -7.73 -0.40 3.84
CA ASN A 84 -8.91 -1.08 4.38
C ASN A 84 -9.53 -2.07 3.40
N LYS A 85 -10.21 -3.09 3.94
CA LYS A 85 -11.07 -4.02 3.22
C LYS A 85 -12.32 -4.33 4.04
N GLY A 86 -13.50 -4.24 3.43
CA GLY A 86 -14.76 -4.58 4.10
C GLY A 86 -15.04 -3.78 5.39
N GLY A 87 -14.48 -2.58 5.53
CA GLY A 87 -14.58 -1.76 6.75
C GLY A 87 -13.51 -2.05 7.81
N GLU A 88 -12.68 -3.07 7.63
CA GLU A 88 -11.57 -3.39 8.52
C GLU A 88 -10.26 -2.75 8.04
N GLU A 89 -9.44 -2.30 9.01
CA GLU A 89 -8.11 -1.79 8.76
C GLU A 89 -7.11 -2.94 8.59
N LEU A 90 -6.54 -3.07 7.39
CA LEU A 90 -5.56 -4.09 7.06
C LEU A 90 -4.13 -3.67 7.42
N ALA A 91 -3.83 -2.38 7.26
CA ALA A 91 -2.49 -1.84 7.52
C ALA A 91 -2.52 -0.33 7.76
N GLU A 92 -1.63 0.12 8.65
CA GLU A 92 -1.29 1.53 8.87
C GLU A 92 0.20 1.73 8.62
N ILE A 93 0.56 2.61 7.68
CA ILE A 93 1.96 2.88 7.33
C ILE A 93 2.30 4.33 7.68
N LYS A 94 3.15 4.52 8.69
CA LYS A 94 3.50 5.83 9.27
C LYS A 94 4.69 6.48 8.57
N THR A 95 4.65 7.79 8.43
CA THR A 95 5.71 8.64 7.88
C THR A 95 5.57 10.06 8.44
N GLU A 96 6.68 10.78 8.54
CA GLU A 96 6.69 12.20 8.97
C GLU A 96 6.39 13.17 7.81
N SER A 97 6.25 12.65 6.58
CA SER A 97 6.00 13.42 5.38
C SER A 97 4.60 13.17 4.84
N GLU A 98 3.76 14.20 4.87
CA GLU A 98 2.42 14.22 4.27
C GLU A 98 2.48 13.93 2.76
N ARG A 99 3.51 14.45 2.09
CA ARG A 99 3.70 14.23 0.65
C ARG A 99 3.83 12.74 0.31
N HIS A 100 4.44 11.93 1.17
CA HIS A 100 4.58 10.49 0.91
C HIS A 100 3.21 9.78 0.92
N VAL A 101 2.34 10.08 1.89
CA VAL A 101 1.01 9.44 1.97
C VAL A 101 0.08 9.92 0.87
N ASN A 102 0.13 11.20 0.49
CA ASN A 102 -0.71 11.75 -0.57
C ASN A 102 -0.37 11.14 -1.93
N LEU A 103 0.92 11.15 -2.31
CA LEU A 103 1.36 10.56 -3.58
C LEU A 103 1.14 9.05 -3.65
N ALA A 104 1.32 8.33 -2.53
CA ALA A 104 1.03 6.90 -2.48
C ALA A 104 -0.47 6.63 -2.64
N THR A 105 -1.33 7.44 -2.00
CA THR A 105 -2.80 7.33 -2.12
C THR A 105 -3.24 7.53 -3.57
N GLU A 106 -2.75 8.59 -4.22
CA GLU A 106 -3.04 8.88 -5.63
C GLU A 106 -2.64 7.70 -6.55
N GLU A 107 -1.42 7.18 -6.39
CA GLU A 107 -0.91 6.06 -7.18
C GLU A 107 -1.78 4.80 -6.99
N ILE A 108 -2.14 4.47 -5.74
CA ILE A 108 -2.99 3.30 -5.43
C ILE A 108 -4.38 3.46 -6.06
N LEU A 109 -4.98 4.65 -5.97
CA LEU A 109 -6.30 4.91 -6.54
C LEU A 109 -6.29 4.79 -8.06
N GLN A 110 -5.26 5.34 -8.71
CA GLN A 110 -5.08 5.23 -10.15
C GLN A 110 -4.96 3.76 -10.60
N LEU A 111 -4.04 3.01 -10.00
CA LEU A 111 -3.82 1.60 -10.36
C LEU A 111 -5.07 0.74 -10.11
N ARG A 112 -5.81 1.00 -9.04
CA ARG A 112 -7.06 0.28 -8.76
C ARG A 112 -8.16 0.61 -9.78
N ALA A 113 -8.25 1.85 -10.26
CA ALA A 113 -9.18 2.21 -11.32
C ALA A 113 -8.85 1.46 -12.63
N GLU A 114 -7.56 1.36 -12.97
CA GLU A 114 -7.08 0.59 -14.12
C GLU A 114 -7.45 -0.90 -13.99
N ILE A 115 -7.19 -1.53 -12.84
CA ILE A 115 -7.55 -2.93 -12.58
C ILE A 115 -9.05 -3.18 -12.74
N LYS A 116 -9.91 -2.31 -12.16
CA LYS A 116 -11.36 -2.42 -12.29
C LYS A 116 -11.82 -2.31 -13.75
N SER A 117 -11.20 -1.39 -14.50
CA SER A 117 -11.52 -1.21 -15.93
C SER A 117 -11.15 -2.44 -16.78
N SER A 118 -10.04 -3.12 -16.46
CA SER A 118 -9.61 -4.33 -17.16
C SER A 118 -10.53 -5.51 -16.87
N HIS A 119 -10.96 -5.69 -15.62
CA HIS A 119 -11.90 -6.76 -15.25
C HIS A 119 -13.28 -6.59 -15.90
N SER A 120 -13.76 -5.35 -16.05
CA SER A 120 -15.03 -5.06 -16.73
C SER A 120 -15.01 -5.44 -18.22
N LYS A 121 -13.87 -5.23 -18.90
CA LYS A 121 -13.69 -5.58 -20.32
C LYS A 121 -13.59 -7.09 -20.55
N GLU A 122 -12.88 -7.80 -19.68
CA GLU A 122 -12.74 -9.27 -19.75
C GLU A 122 -14.09 -9.97 -19.51
N GLN A 123 -14.90 -9.48 -18.56
CA GLN A 123 -16.25 -10.00 -18.31
C GLN A 123 -17.20 -9.76 -19.49
N SER A 124 -17.10 -8.60 -20.13
CA SER A 124 -17.88 -8.27 -21.33
C SER A 124 -17.51 -9.19 -22.51
N GLN A 125 -16.21 -9.42 -22.74
CA GLN A 125 -15.74 -10.33 -23.80
C GLN A 125 -16.10 -11.79 -23.52
N ALA A 126 -15.98 -12.27 -22.28
CA ALA A 126 -16.36 -13.63 -21.92
C ALA A 126 -17.87 -13.90 -22.15
N SER A 127 -18.73 -12.89 -22.01
CA SER A 127 -20.17 -13.02 -22.30
C SER A 127 -20.51 -13.10 -23.80
N LEU A 128 -19.61 -12.60 -24.67
CA LEU A 128 -19.77 -12.60 -26.13
C LEU A 128 -19.35 -13.92 -26.79
N PHE A 129 -18.65 -14.81 -26.08
CA PHE A 129 -18.22 -16.13 -26.57
C PHE A 129 -19.11 -17.29 -26.08
N VAL A 130 -20.22 -16.99 -25.40
CA VAL A 130 -21.25 -17.98 -25.03
C VAL A 130 -22.48 -17.75 -25.91
N THR A 131 -22.38 -18.12 -27.18
CA THR A 131 -23.51 -18.33 -28.11
C THR A 131 -23.06 -19.32 -29.18
#